data_AF-A0A9W2WGX9-F1
#
_entry.id   AF-A0A9W2WGX9-F1
#
_cell.length_a   1.000
_cell.length_b   1.000
_cell.length_c   1.000
_cell.angle_alpha   90.00
_cell.angle_beta   90.00
_cell.angle_gamma   90.00
#
_symmetry.space_group_name_H-M   'P 1'
#
loop_
_entity.id
_entity.type
_entity.pdbx_description
1 polymer ?
#
loop_
_entity_poly.entity_id
_entity_poly.type
_entity_poly.pdbx_seq_one_letter_code
_entity_poly.pdbx_strand_id
1 'polypeptide(L)'
;MQFFGRLVNTLSSVTNLFSNPFRVKEVAVADYSSSGRVREERQLILFQNAPSRTWDCILVNPRNAQSGFRLFQLETEADALVNFQQYSSQLPPFYESSNHILHVEVLQQLTNLIRNHPSWSVAHLAVELGIRECFHHSRIISCANSRENEEGCTPLHLACRKGDWEILVELVQYCRAQMDVTDNSGETAFHYAVQSDNSQVLQLLGKNASAGLNQVNNQGLTPLHLACQLGKQEMVRVLLLCNARCNIMGPDGYPIHTAVKFSQKG
;
A
#
# COMPACT_ATOMS: atom_id res chain seq x y z
N MET A 1 37.41 -33.42 18.56
CA MET A 1 36.31 -33.16 17.60
C MET A 1 35.24 -32.18 18.11
N GLN A 2 35.45 -31.39 19.18
CA GLN A 2 34.43 -30.44 19.69
C GLN A 2 34.57 -29.00 19.17
N PHE A 3 35.67 -28.66 18.48
CA PHE A 3 35.90 -27.32 17.94
C PHE A 3 35.06 -27.02 16.68
N PHE A 4 34.86 -28.01 15.81
CA PHE A 4 34.04 -27.84 14.59
C PHE A 4 32.55 -27.65 14.91
N GLY A 5 32.00 -28.32 15.93
CA GLY A 5 30.59 -28.17 16.31
C GLY A 5 30.25 -26.77 16.85
N ARG A 6 31.17 -26.13 17.56
CA ARG A 6 30.99 -24.72 17.99
C ARG A 6 31.08 -23.75 16.82
N LEU A 7 31.99 -24.00 15.87
CA LEU A 7 32.15 -23.16 14.68
C LEU A 7 30.94 -23.24 13.73
N VAL A 8 30.37 -24.44 13.54
CA VAL A 8 29.14 -24.65 12.76
C VAL A 8 27.92 -24.05 13.47
N ASN A 9 27.84 -24.16 14.80
CA ASN A 9 26.78 -23.50 15.56
C ASN A 9 26.93 -21.98 15.50
N THR A 10 28.13 -21.41 15.66
CA THR A 10 28.35 -19.98 15.47
C THR A 10 28.14 -19.54 14.03
N LEU A 11 28.46 -20.36 13.03
CA LEU A 11 28.16 -20.06 11.63
C LEU A 11 26.66 -20.09 11.37
N SER A 12 25.92 -21.05 11.93
CA SER A 12 24.46 -21.11 11.85
C SER A 12 23.80 -19.93 12.57
N SER A 13 24.32 -19.55 13.74
CA SER A 13 23.89 -18.38 14.49
C SER A 13 24.24 -17.09 13.76
N VAL A 14 25.40 -17.02 13.09
CA VAL A 14 25.83 -15.86 12.29
C VAL A 14 25.02 -15.77 11.00
N THR A 15 24.71 -16.89 10.32
CA THR A 15 23.78 -16.90 9.18
C THR A 15 22.34 -16.57 9.60
N ASN A 16 21.94 -16.91 10.83
CA ASN A 16 20.66 -16.51 11.40
C ASN A 16 20.65 -15.03 11.83
N LEU A 17 21.77 -14.52 12.35
CA LEU A 17 21.99 -13.10 12.67
C LEU A 17 21.96 -12.21 11.42
N PHE A 18 22.36 -12.73 10.26
CA PHE A 18 22.28 -12.05 8.97
C PHE A 18 21.04 -12.42 8.14
N SER A 19 20.18 -13.31 8.63
CA SER A 19 18.93 -13.62 7.95
C SER A 19 17.84 -12.68 8.43
N ASN A 20 17.34 -11.81 7.54
CA ASN A 20 16.18 -10.99 7.81
C ASN A 20 15.01 -11.89 8.27
N PRO A 21 14.48 -11.72 9.51
CA PRO A 21 13.44 -12.58 10.07
C PRO A 21 12.13 -12.52 9.27
N PHE A 22 11.94 -11.49 8.44
CA PHE A 22 10.78 -11.30 7.57
C PHE A 22 11.09 -11.61 6.09
N ARG A 23 12.16 -12.36 5.83
CA ARG A 23 12.48 -12.81 4.46
C ARG A 23 11.53 -13.92 4.05
N VAL A 24 10.72 -13.64 3.03
CA VAL A 24 9.82 -14.61 2.43
C VAL A 24 10.62 -15.69 1.72
N LYS A 25 10.34 -16.96 2.03
CA LYS A 25 10.96 -18.11 1.38
C LYS A 25 9.89 -19.15 1.05
N GLU A 26 10.02 -19.76 -0.12
CA GLU A 26 9.24 -20.94 -0.44
C GLU A 26 9.78 -22.13 0.36
N VAL A 27 8.88 -22.86 1.01
CA VAL A 27 9.19 -23.98 1.91
C VAL A 27 8.19 -25.12 1.66
N ALA A 28 8.62 -26.36 1.88
CA ALA A 28 7.70 -27.48 1.86
C ALA A 28 6.92 -27.51 3.18
N VAL A 29 5.59 -27.58 3.11
CA VAL A 29 4.73 -27.66 4.30
C VAL A 29 5.04 -28.93 5.11
N ALA A 30 5.54 -29.97 4.44
CA ALA A 30 5.97 -31.21 5.07
C ALA A 30 7.15 -31.03 6.05
N ASP A 31 8.02 -30.03 5.84
CA ASP A 31 9.16 -29.74 6.73
C ASP A 31 8.70 -29.33 8.13
N TYR A 32 7.43 -28.89 8.25
CA TYR A 32 6.80 -28.44 9.49
C TYR A 32 5.89 -29.49 10.12
N SER A 33 5.86 -30.73 9.60
CA SER A 33 5.01 -31.82 10.12
C SER A 33 5.31 -32.18 11.58
N SER A 34 6.56 -31.98 12.02
CA SER A 34 7.02 -32.20 13.40
C SER A 34 6.87 -30.97 14.30
N SER A 35 6.51 -29.81 13.73
CA SER A 35 6.33 -28.55 14.47
C SER A 35 4.92 -28.47 15.07
N GLY A 36 4.82 -27.84 16.24
CA GLY A 36 3.52 -27.63 16.90
C GLY A 36 2.70 -26.58 16.13
N ARG A 37 1.48 -26.91 15.70
CA ARG A 37 0.56 -25.93 15.14
C ARG A 37 -0.08 -25.14 16.26
N VAL A 38 0.16 -23.83 16.32
CA VAL A 38 -0.35 -22.99 17.41
C VAL A 38 -1.61 -22.24 16.98
N ARG A 39 -1.66 -21.75 15.74
CA ARG A 39 -2.81 -21.01 15.23
C ARG A 39 -2.97 -21.24 13.73
N GLU A 40 -4.21 -21.31 13.27
CA GLU A 40 -4.55 -21.52 11.85
C GLU A 40 -5.73 -20.62 11.50
N GLU A 41 -5.51 -19.71 10.54
CA GLU A 41 -6.54 -18.80 10.03
C GLU A 41 -6.48 -18.82 8.50
N ARG A 42 -7.49 -19.45 7.88
CA ARG A 42 -7.57 -19.66 6.42
C ARG A 42 -6.36 -20.43 5.91
N GLN A 43 -5.52 -19.81 5.08
CA GLN A 43 -4.31 -20.40 4.50
C GLN A 43 -3.04 -20.06 5.30
N LEU A 44 -3.16 -19.27 6.37
CA LEU A 44 -2.05 -18.90 7.25
C LEU A 44 -1.98 -19.82 8.46
N ILE A 45 -0.83 -20.42 8.67
CA ILE A 45 -0.56 -21.31 9.80
C ILE A 45 0.66 -20.78 10.56
N LEU A 46 0.50 -20.62 11.87
CA LEU A 46 1.60 -20.32 12.79
C LEU A 46 2.10 -21.61 13.42
N PHE A 47 3.36 -21.93 13.14
CA PHE A 47 4.07 -23.07 13.70
C PHE A 47 5.01 -22.63 14.80
N GLN A 48 5.09 -23.44 15.86
CA GLN A 48 6.13 -23.38 16.87
C GLN A 48 7.15 -24.49 16.58
N ASN A 49 8.34 -24.08 16.15
CA ASN A 49 9.42 -24.99 15.82
C ASN A 49 10.27 -25.24 17.07
N ALA A 50 10.04 -26.38 17.73
CA ALA A 50 10.72 -26.76 18.97
C ALA A 50 12.27 -26.80 18.88
N PRO A 51 12.90 -27.37 17.83
CA PRO A 51 14.37 -27.42 17.74
C PRO A 51 15.04 -26.06 17.53
N SER A 52 14.42 -25.13 16.80
CA SER A 52 14.97 -23.78 16.59
C SER A 52 14.51 -22.76 17.63
N ARG A 53 13.49 -23.10 18.45
CA ARG A 53 12.76 -22.16 19.33
C ARG A 53 12.25 -20.94 18.57
N THR A 54 11.85 -21.12 17.32
CA THR A 54 11.27 -20.06 16.48
C THR A 54 9.80 -20.29 16.20
N TRP A 55 9.13 -19.18 15.92
CA TRP A 55 7.75 -19.08 15.50
C TRP A 55 7.74 -18.73 14.01
N ASP A 56 7.30 -19.69 13.21
CA ASP A 56 7.33 -19.61 11.75
C ASP A 56 5.89 -19.46 11.24
N CYS A 57 5.61 -18.38 10.51
CA CYS A 57 4.30 -18.17 9.87
C CYS A 57 4.38 -18.56 8.40
N ILE A 58 3.49 -19.47 7.99
CA ILE A 58 3.47 -20.04 6.64
C ILE A 58 2.13 -19.77 6.00
N LEU A 59 2.17 -19.17 4.82
CA LEU A 59 1.04 -19.08 3.90
C LEU A 59 1.06 -20.32 2.99
N VAL A 60 0.13 -21.24 3.19
CA VAL A 60 -0.01 -22.44 2.35
C VAL A 60 -0.55 -22.04 0.98
N ASN A 61 0.09 -22.53 -0.08
CA ASN A 61 -0.33 -22.19 -1.43
C ASN A 61 -1.69 -22.86 -1.74
N PRO A 62 -2.73 -22.10 -2.17
CA PRO A 62 -4.05 -22.66 -2.48
C PRO A 62 -4.03 -23.72 -3.59
N ARG A 63 -3.04 -23.68 -4.49
CA ARG A 63 -2.93 -24.62 -5.61
C ARG A 63 -2.10 -25.86 -5.29
N ASN A 64 -1.20 -25.76 -4.32
CA ASN A 64 -0.31 -26.85 -3.94
C ASN A 64 -0.15 -26.89 -2.43
N ALA A 65 -0.91 -27.77 -1.78
CA ALA A 65 -0.88 -27.95 -0.33
C ALA A 65 0.49 -28.45 0.20
N GLN A 66 1.38 -28.91 -0.68
CA GLN A 66 2.74 -29.31 -0.29
C GLN A 66 3.72 -28.14 -0.24
N SER A 67 3.43 -27.03 -0.91
CA SER A 67 4.27 -25.82 -0.92
C SER A 67 3.62 -24.69 -0.12
N GLY A 68 4.44 -23.93 0.60
CA GLY A 68 4.00 -22.73 1.28
C GLY A 68 5.07 -21.65 1.25
N PHE A 69 4.68 -20.44 1.61
CA PHE A 69 5.58 -19.31 1.74
C PHE A 69 5.74 -18.98 3.22
N ARG A 70 6.95 -19.16 3.73
CA ARG A 70 7.30 -18.72 5.08
C ARG A 70 7.44 -17.20 5.06
N LEU A 71 6.53 -16.50 5.74
CA LEU A 71 6.46 -15.04 5.76
C LEU A 71 7.41 -14.43 6.79
N PHE A 72 7.49 -15.04 7.97
CA PHE A 72 8.43 -14.65 9.01
C PHE A 72 8.90 -15.84 9.85
N GLN A 73 10.02 -15.62 10.53
CA GLN A 73 10.62 -16.49 11.53
C GLN A 73 11.02 -15.60 12.72
N LEU A 74 10.28 -15.67 13.82
CA LEU A 74 10.46 -14.83 15.01
C LEU A 74 10.83 -15.66 16.24
N GLU A 75 11.54 -15.09 17.19
CA GLU A 75 11.96 -15.80 18.42
C GLU A 75 10.95 -15.66 19.56
N THR A 76 10.15 -14.59 19.52
CA THR A 76 9.20 -14.18 20.55
C THR A 76 7.76 -14.54 20.16
N GLU A 77 7.05 -15.22 21.07
CA GLU A 77 5.65 -15.62 20.84
C GLU A 77 4.72 -14.40 20.70
N ALA A 78 4.90 -13.39 21.55
CA ALA A 78 4.08 -12.18 21.55
C ALA A 78 4.14 -11.46 20.19
N ASP A 79 5.35 -11.24 19.65
CA ASP A 79 5.52 -10.57 18.36
C ASP A 79 4.98 -11.45 17.22
N ALA A 80 5.17 -12.77 17.29
CA ALA A 80 4.63 -13.70 16.32
C ALA A 80 3.10 -13.66 16.25
N LEU A 81 2.42 -13.59 17.39
CA LEU A 81 0.96 -13.53 17.44
C LEU A 81 0.41 -12.19 16.91
N VAL A 82 1.07 -11.07 17.21
CA VAL A 82 0.68 -9.75 16.70
C VAL A 82 0.85 -9.68 15.19
N ASN A 83 2.02 -10.10 14.66
CA ASN A 83 2.28 -10.12 13.22
C ASN A 83 1.34 -11.11 12.50
N PHE A 84 1.07 -12.27 13.10
CA PHE A 84 0.13 -13.24 12.55
C PHE A 84 -1.28 -12.65 12.40
N GLN A 85 -1.78 -11.94 13.42
CA GLN A 85 -3.10 -11.30 13.38
C GLN A 85 -3.19 -10.20 12.30
N GLN A 86 -2.13 -9.40 12.15
CA GLN A 86 -2.04 -8.40 11.08
C GLN A 86 -2.08 -9.07 9.71
N TYR A 87 -1.23 -10.09 9.49
CA TYR A 87 -1.16 -10.81 8.22
C TYR A 87 -2.45 -11.56 7.88
N SER A 88 -3.13 -12.16 8.86
CA SER A 88 -4.41 -12.87 8.63
C SER A 88 -5.56 -11.94 8.25
N SER A 89 -5.53 -10.69 8.74
CA SER A 89 -6.50 -9.67 8.34
C SER A 89 -6.22 -9.08 6.96
N GLN A 90 -4.94 -8.85 6.62
CA GLN A 90 -4.56 -8.06 5.45
C GLN A 90 -4.24 -8.89 4.20
N LEU A 91 -3.69 -10.10 4.32
CA LEU A 91 -3.30 -10.94 3.18
C LEU A 91 -4.44 -11.54 2.34
N PRO A 92 -5.61 -11.90 2.89
CA PRO A 92 -6.57 -12.69 2.13
C PRO A 92 -7.03 -12.13 0.79
N PRO A 93 -7.29 -10.82 0.65
CA PRO A 93 -7.71 -10.26 -0.63
C PRO A 93 -6.70 -10.46 -1.77
N PHE A 94 -5.42 -10.67 -1.44
CA PHE A 94 -4.36 -10.81 -2.45
C PHE A 94 -4.25 -12.24 -3.00
N TYR A 95 -4.53 -13.27 -2.20
CA TYR A 95 -4.51 -14.67 -2.67
C TYR A 95 -5.89 -15.25 -2.97
N GLU A 96 -6.98 -14.68 -2.44
CA GLU A 96 -8.35 -15.14 -2.72
C GLU A 96 -8.87 -14.59 -4.06
N SER A 97 -8.46 -13.38 -4.44
CA SER A 97 -8.94 -12.72 -5.65
C SER A 97 -8.10 -13.02 -6.88
N SER A 98 -6.81 -13.29 -6.69
CA SER A 98 -5.91 -13.55 -7.81
C SER A 98 -5.86 -15.04 -8.13
N ASN A 99 -6.13 -15.38 -9.39
CA ASN A 99 -5.88 -16.71 -9.92
C ASN A 99 -4.40 -16.91 -10.29
N HIS A 100 -3.54 -15.95 -9.97
CA HIS A 100 -2.10 -16.03 -10.24
C HIS A 100 -1.36 -16.47 -8.98
N ILE A 101 -0.29 -17.24 -9.15
CA ILE A 101 0.56 -17.65 -8.03
C ILE A 101 1.18 -16.37 -7.48
N LEU A 102 0.94 -16.08 -6.19
CA LEU A 102 1.67 -15.03 -5.51
C LEU A 102 3.16 -15.42 -5.51
N HIS A 103 3.95 -14.74 -6.33
CA HIS A 103 5.39 -14.93 -6.37
C HIS A 103 6.01 -14.48 -5.05
N VAL A 104 7.13 -15.11 -4.68
CA VAL A 104 7.91 -14.78 -3.47
C VAL A 104 8.23 -13.27 -3.41
N GLU A 105 8.52 -12.65 -4.55
CA GLU A 105 8.84 -11.22 -4.65
C GLU A 105 7.67 -10.32 -4.27
N VAL A 106 6.45 -10.62 -4.77
CA VAL A 106 5.24 -9.84 -4.45
C VAL A 106 4.87 -10.01 -2.98
N LEU A 107 4.97 -11.23 -2.45
CA LEU A 107 4.77 -11.49 -1.02
C LEU A 107 5.80 -10.76 -0.17
N GLN A 108 7.06 -10.71 -0.60
CA GLN A 108 8.11 -9.98 0.10
C GLN A 108 7.84 -8.46 0.10
N GLN A 109 7.39 -7.90 -1.02
CA GLN A 109 7.00 -6.50 -1.11
C GLN A 109 5.81 -6.23 -0.18
N LEU A 110 4.80 -7.07 -0.21
CA LEU A 110 3.62 -6.96 0.64
C LEU A 110 4.00 -7.03 2.13
N THR A 111 4.78 -8.03 2.56
CA THR A 111 5.20 -8.14 3.97
C THR A 111 6.03 -6.94 4.41
N ASN A 112 6.86 -6.38 3.52
CA ASN A 112 7.60 -5.15 3.80
C ASN A 112 6.66 -3.94 3.94
N LEU A 113 5.64 -3.80 3.08
CA LEU A 113 4.68 -2.70 3.15
C LEU A 113 3.87 -2.74 4.46
N ILE A 114 3.36 -3.91 4.86
CA ILE A 114 2.63 -4.05 6.13
C ILE A 114 3.49 -3.61 7.32
N ARG A 115 4.78 -3.94 7.29
CA ARG A 115 5.71 -3.59 8.37
C ARG A 115 6.07 -2.12 8.38
N ASN A 116 6.26 -1.52 7.21
CA ASN A 116 6.63 -0.11 7.08
C ASN A 116 5.44 0.81 7.38
N HIS A 117 4.22 0.34 7.12
CA HIS A 117 3.00 1.11 7.29
C HIS A 117 1.92 0.29 8.03
N PRO A 118 2.06 0.11 9.35
CA PRO A 118 1.13 -0.72 10.13
C PRO A 118 -0.29 -0.14 10.20
N SER A 119 -0.44 1.16 9.96
CA SER A 119 -1.73 1.85 9.91
C SER A 119 -2.49 1.61 8.61
N TRP A 120 -1.83 1.19 7.53
CA TRP A 120 -2.46 1.08 6.22
C TRP A 120 -3.54 0.00 6.17
N SER A 121 -4.69 0.39 5.60
CA SER A 121 -5.73 -0.57 5.25
C SER A 121 -5.34 -1.44 4.05
N VAL A 122 -6.05 -2.56 3.86
CA VAL A 122 -5.84 -3.46 2.72
C VAL A 122 -6.00 -2.76 1.37
N ALA A 123 -6.88 -1.76 1.29
CA ALA A 123 -7.08 -1.00 0.07
C ALA A 123 -5.87 -0.09 -0.25
N HIS A 124 -5.18 0.46 0.75
CA HIS A 124 -3.93 1.19 0.53
C HIS A 124 -2.84 0.27 -0.01
N LEU A 125 -2.69 -0.92 0.57
CA LEU A 125 -1.75 -1.94 0.11
C LEU A 125 -2.04 -2.39 -1.33
N ALA A 126 -3.31 -2.56 -1.68
CA ALA A 126 -3.74 -2.92 -3.04
C ALA A 126 -3.32 -1.88 -4.10
N VAL A 127 -3.48 -0.59 -3.78
CA VAL A 127 -3.06 0.52 -4.66
C VAL A 127 -1.54 0.58 -4.77
N GLU A 128 -0.82 0.35 -3.67
CA GLU A 128 0.64 0.39 -3.67
C GLU A 128 1.23 -0.76 -4.50
N LEU A 129 0.68 -1.97 -4.37
CA LEU A 129 1.11 -3.14 -5.14
C LEU A 129 0.66 -3.12 -6.60
N GLY A 130 -0.44 -2.41 -6.91
CA GLY A 130 -1.00 -2.32 -8.25
C GLY A 130 -1.67 -3.60 -8.76
N ILE A 131 -2.11 -4.47 -7.86
CA ILE A 131 -2.77 -5.73 -8.21
C ILE A 131 -4.24 -5.44 -8.51
N ARG A 132 -4.61 -5.35 -9.79
CA ARG A 132 -5.97 -4.95 -10.19
C ARG A 132 -7.06 -5.96 -9.77
N GLU A 133 -6.72 -7.25 -9.82
CA GLU A 133 -7.65 -8.35 -9.51
C GLU A 133 -8.22 -8.27 -8.08
N CYS A 134 -7.49 -7.67 -7.13
CA CYS A 134 -7.93 -7.63 -5.74
C CYS A 134 -9.01 -6.57 -5.45
N PHE A 135 -9.23 -5.58 -6.31
CA PHE A 135 -10.25 -4.54 -6.08
C PHE A 135 -11.69 -5.07 -6.13
N HIS A 136 -11.92 -6.25 -6.70
CA HIS A 136 -13.23 -6.91 -6.66
C HIS A 136 -13.51 -7.65 -5.35
N HIS A 137 -12.53 -7.74 -4.45
CA HIS A 137 -12.68 -8.41 -3.18
C HIS A 137 -13.51 -7.60 -2.18
N SER A 138 -14.44 -8.25 -1.49
CA SER A 138 -15.36 -7.60 -0.53
C SER A 138 -14.64 -6.78 0.55
N ARG A 139 -13.52 -7.29 1.08
CA ARG A 139 -12.68 -6.57 2.06
C ARG A 139 -12.05 -5.29 1.51
N ILE A 140 -11.61 -5.29 0.25
CA ILE A 140 -11.01 -4.09 -0.35
C ILE A 140 -12.10 -3.05 -0.60
N ILE A 141 -13.26 -3.49 -1.10
CA ILE A 141 -14.43 -2.62 -1.29
C ILE A 141 -14.84 -1.97 0.04
N SER A 142 -14.89 -2.71 1.15
CA SER A 142 -15.23 -2.13 2.46
C SER A 142 -14.22 -1.12 2.98
N CYS A 143 -12.95 -1.24 2.58
CA CYS A 143 -11.85 -0.37 3.04
C CYS A 143 -11.51 0.74 2.04
N ALA A 144 -12.24 0.89 0.93
CA ALA A 144 -11.91 1.83 -0.14
C ALA A 144 -11.94 3.31 0.28
N ASN A 145 -12.69 3.64 1.34
CA ASN A 145 -12.78 4.97 1.93
C ASN A 145 -12.07 5.07 3.28
N SER A 146 -11.29 4.05 3.64
CA SER A 146 -10.53 4.08 4.90
C SER A 146 -9.54 5.24 4.87
N ARG A 147 -9.49 5.98 5.98
CA ARG A 147 -8.50 7.03 6.27
C ARG A 147 -7.43 6.55 7.25
N GLU A 148 -7.32 5.23 7.40
CA GLU A 148 -6.31 4.58 8.23
C GLU A 148 -4.97 4.67 7.51
N ASN A 149 -4.36 5.84 7.62
CA ASN A 149 -2.99 6.18 7.28
C ASN A 149 -2.59 7.35 8.19
N GLU A 150 -1.30 7.49 8.50
CA GLU A 150 -0.79 8.56 9.37
C GLU A 150 -1.11 9.96 8.85
N GLU A 151 -1.24 10.09 7.52
CA GLU A 151 -1.59 11.33 6.82
C GLU A 151 -3.12 11.53 6.68
N GLY A 152 -3.94 10.56 7.10
CA GLY A 152 -5.39 10.59 6.90
C GLY A 152 -5.81 10.41 5.44
N CYS A 153 -4.90 9.95 4.59
CA CYS A 153 -5.10 9.69 3.18
C CYS A 153 -6.05 8.52 2.95
N THR A 154 -6.74 8.53 1.81
CA THR A 154 -7.55 7.41 1.32
C THR A 154 -6.77 6.65 0.24
N PRO A 155 -7.19 5.41 -0.10
CA PRO A 155 -6.63 4.69 -1.25
C PRO A 155 -6.75 5.49 -2.56
N LEU A 156 -7.79 6.31 -2.70
CA LEU A 156 -7.96 7.19 -3.86
C LEU A 156 -6.87 8.27 -3.95
N HIS A 157 -6.47 8.86 -2.81
CA HIS A 157 -5.35 9.82 -2.76
C HIS A 157 -4.05 9.18 -3.25
N LEU A 158 -3.74 7.96 -2.79
CA LEU A 158 -2.56 7.21 -3.24
C LEU A 158 -2.60 6.90 -4.74
N ALA A 159 -3.76 6.44 -5.25
CA ALA A 159 -3.91 6.12 -6.67
C ALA A 159 -3.70 7.37 -7.54
N CYS A 160 -4.23 8.52 -7.11
CA CYS A 160 -4.03 9.80 -7.78
C CYS A 160 -2.56 10.22 -7.78
N ARG A 161 -1.85 10.06 -6.64
CA ARG A 161 -0.42 10.39 -6.52
C ARG A 161 0.45 9.56 -7.45
N LYS A 162 0.17 8.25 -7.54
CA LYS A 162 0.90 7.32 -8.43
C LYS A 162 0.64 7.58 -9.91
N GLY A 163 -0.45 8.27 -10.25
CA GLY A 163 -0.83 8.50 -11.64
C GLY A 163 -1.44 7.26 -12.31
N ASP A 164 -1.85 6.26 -11.52
CA ASP A 164 -2.39 5.00 -12.03
C ASP A 164 -3.89 5.16 -12.34
N TRP A 165 -4.19 5.51 -13.59
CA TRP A 165 -5.56 5.73 -14.04
C TRP A 165 -6.39 4.45 -14.03
N GLU A 166 -5.75 3.28 -14.19
CA GLU A 166 -6.43 2.00 -14.24
C GLU A 166 -6.96 1.62 -12.86
N ILE A 167 -6.12 1.71 -11.83
CA ILE A 167 -6.52 1.51 -10.43
C ILE A 167 -7.58 2.54 -10.02
N LEU A 168 -7.45 3.78 -10.50
CA LEU A 168 -8.42 4.83 -10.21
C LEU A 168 -9.82 4.47 -10.75
N VAL A 169 -9.89 3.90 -11.95
CA VAL A 169 -11.16 3.38 -12.51
C VAL A 169 -11.69 2.25 -11.64
N GLU A 170 -10.84 1.31 -11.19
CA GLU A 170 -11.28 0.21 -10.33
C GLU A 170 -11.89 0.71 -9.01
N LEU A 171 -11.20 1.65 -8.34
CA LEU A 171 -11.62 2.23 -7.08
C LEU A 171 -12.94 3.01 -7.19
N VAL A 172 -13.08 3.84 -8.22
CA VAL A 172 -14.28 4.67 -8.39
C VAL A 172 -15.47 3.81 -8.84
N GLN A 173 -15.27 2.93 -9.83
CA GLN A 173 -16.36 2.18 -10.46
C GLN A 173 -16.83 0.99 -9.62
N TYR A 174 -15.90 0.20 -9.05
CA TYR A 174 -16.25 -1.03 -8.33
C TYR A 174 -16.26 -0.84 -6.82
N CYS A 175 -15.28 -0.11 -6.27
CA CYS A 175 -15.20 0.07 -4.82
C CYS A 175 -16.03 1.26 -4.29
N ARG A 176 -16.62 2.07 -5.19
CA ARG A 176 -17.38 3.28 -4.83
C ARG A 176 -16.59 4.23 -3.91
N ALA A 177 -15.33 4.46 -4.26
CA ALA A 177 -14.48 5.38 -3.53
C ALA A 177 -15.06 6.81 -3.57
N GLN A 178 -15.11 7.46 -2.40
CA GLN A 178 -15.53 8.83 -2.19
C GLN A 178 -14.43 9.79 -2.67
N MET A 179 -14.81 10.73 -3.52
CA MET A 179 -13.89 11.67 -4.17
C MET A 179 -13.80 13.03 -3.44
N ASP A 180 -14.69 13.26 -2.48
CA ASP A 180 -14.83 14.49 -1.69
C ASP A 180 -14.10 14.43 -0.34
N VAL A 181 -13.42 13.32 -0.03
CA VAL A 181 -12.63 13.15 1.18
C VAL A 181 -11.36 13.98 1.10
N THR A 182 -11.00 14.63 2.21
CA THR A 182 -9.72 15.32 2.35
C THR A 182 -8.80 14.57 3.32
N ASP A 183 -7.50 14.66 3.10
CA ASP A 183 -6.50 14.20 4.07
C ASP A 183 -6.38 15.16 5.29
N ASN A 184 -5.40 14.93 6.16
CA ASN A 184 -5.16 15.78 7.33
C ASN A 184 -4.65 17.20 6.99
N SER A 185 -4.12 17.38 5.78
CA SER A 185 -3.65 18.66 5.24
C SER A 185 -4.76 19.43 4.48
N GLY A 186 -5.98 18.88 4.43
CA GLY A 186 -7.08 19.43 3.66
C GLY A 186 -6.93 19.21 2.15
N GLU A 187 -6.00 18.36 1.71
CA GLU A 187 -5.78 18.04 0.32
C GLU A 187 -6.80 17.01 -0.17
N THR A 188 -7.30 17.23 -1.39
CA THR A 188 -8.26 16.36 -2.07
C THR A 188 -7.57 15.48 -3.10
N ALA A 189 -8.28 14.50 -3.67
CA ALA A 189 -7.80 13.71 -4.81
C ALA A 189 -7.24 14.55 -5.97
N PHE A 190 -7.82 15.74 -6.23
CA PHE A 190 -7.30 16.66 -7.25
C PHE A 190 -5.91 17.23 -6.90
N HIS A 191 -5.64 17.51 -5.62
CA HIS A 191 -4.31 17.98 -5.19
C HIS A 191 -3.25 16.89 -5.41
N TYR A 192 -3.54 15.65 -5.01
CA TYR A 192 -2.66 14.51 -5.23
C TYR A 192 -2.47 14.19 -6.72
N ALA A 193 -3.52 14.29 -7.53
CA ALA A 193 -3.44 14.04 -8.97
C ALA A 193 -2.51 15.03 -9.69
N VAL A 194 -2.47 16.29 -9.24
CA VAL A 194 -1.53 17.30 -9.76
C VAL A 194 -0.08 16.95 -9.44
N GLN A 195 0.19 16.29 -8.31
CA GLN A 195 1.55 15.85 -7.96
C GLN A 195 2.05 14.71 -8.87
N SER A 196 1.14 13.94 -9.48
CA SER A 196 1.49 12.92 -10.48
C SER A 196 1.90 13.52 -11.82
N ASP A 197 2.44 12.73 -12.73
CA ASP A 197 2.76 13.15 -14.10
C ASP A 197 1.69 12.73 -15.13
N ASN A 198 0.64 12.02 -14.70
CA ASN A 198 -0.40 11.50 -15.57
C ASN A 198 -1.67 12.36 -15.53
N SER A 199 -1.86 13.22 -16.54
CA SER A 199 -3.02 14.11 -16.62
C SER A 199 -4.35 13.39 -16.88
N GLN A 200 -4.32 12.10 -17.26
CA GLN A 200 -5.54 11.29 -17.42
C GLN A 200 -6.27 11.06 -16.10
N VAL A 201 -5.56 11.00 -14.97
CA VAL A 201 -6.14 10.93 -13.63
C VAL A 201 -7.06 12.13 -13.39
N LEU A 202 -6.58 13.34 -13.67
CA LEU A 202 -7.39 14.58 -13.53
C LEU A 202 -8.62 14.59 -14.44
N GLN A 203 -8.49 14.06 -15.67
CA GLN A 203 -9.64 13.96 -16.58
C GLN A 203 -10.69 12.97 -16.06
N LEU A 204 -10.27 11.84 -15.49
CA LEU A 204 -11.20 10.88 -14.89
C LEU A 204 -11.88 11.48 -13.66
N LEU A 205 -11.10 12.12 -12.77
CA LEU A 205 -11.65 12.80 -11.60
C LEU A 205 -12.66 13.87 -12.01
N GLY A 206 -12.33 14.72 -12.99
CA GLY A 206 -13.20 15.80 -13.46
C GLY A 206 -14.48 15.34 -14.16
N LYS A 207 -14.50 14.16 -14.77
CA LYS A 207 -15.72 13.56 -15.34
C LYS A 207 -16.68 13.04 -14.27
N ASN A 208 -16.14 12.48 -13.20
CA ASN A 208 -16.91 11.79 -12.18
C ASN A 208 -17.29 12.69 -10.99
N ALA A 209 -16.55 13.77 -10.74
CA ALA A 209 -16.84 14.70 -9.65
C ALA A 209 -16.37 16.13 -9.93
N SER A 210 -17.19 17.10 -9.52
CA SER A 210 -16.79 18.51 -9.35
C SER A 210 -16.38 18.83 -7.91
N ALA A 211 -16.64 17.93 -6.96
CA ALA A 211 -16.28 18.10 -5.56
C ALA A 211 -14.75 18.03 -5.42
N GLY A 212 -14.17 19.06 -4.81
CA GLY A 212 -12.72 19.12 -4.55
C GLY A 212 -11.85 19.84 -5.59
N LEU A 213 -12.34 20.10 -6.81
CA LEU A 213 -11.57 20.78 -7.87
C LEU A 213 -11.12 22.19 -7.49
N ASN A 214 -11.97 22.88 -6.73
CA ASN A 214 -11.78 24.25 -6.28
C ASN A 214 -11.56 24.35 -4.76
N GLN A 215 -11.42 23.20 -4.08
CA GLN A 215 -11.19 23.16 -2.65
C GLN A 215 -9.80 23.72 -2.36
N VAL A 216 -9.70 24.53 -1.31
CA VAL A 216 -8.40 24.99 -0.79
C VAL A 216 -7.92 24.03 0.29
N ASN A 217 -6.66 23.65 0.24
CA ASN A 217 -6.00 22.92 1.33
C ASN A 217 -5.68 23.86 2.51
N ASN A 218 -5.07 23.33 3.57
CA ASN A 218 -4.74 24.11 4.78
C ASN A 218 -3.74 25.26 4.54
N GLN A 219 -3.05 25.26 3.40
CA GLN A 219 -2.15 26.35 2.98
C GLN A 219 -2.87 27.41 2.13
N GLY A 220 -4.18 27.27 1.91
CA GLY A 220 -4.97 28.15 1.04
C GLY A 220 -4.74 27.92 -0.45
N LEU A 221 -4.12 26.79 -0.83
CA LEU A 221 -3.85 26.46 -2.23
C LEU A 221 -4.98 25.60 -2.78
N THR A 222 -5.45 25.93 -3.99
CA THR A 222 -6.29 25.01 -4.78
C THR A 222 -5.40 24.08 -5.62
N PRO A 223 -5.95 23.00 -6.22
CA PRO A 223 -5.20 22.17 -7.16
C PRO A 223 -4.56 22.98 -8.31
N LEU A 224 -5.23 24.05 -8.75
CA LEU A 224 -4.71 24.96 -9.78
C LEU A 224 -3.52 25.78 -9.28
N HIS A 225 -3.55 26.27 -8.04
CA HIS A 225 -2.39 26.95 -7.44
C HIS A 225 -1.20 25.99 -7.35
N LEU A 226 -1.43 24.75 -6.89
CA LEU A 226 -0.39 23.73 -6.79
C LEU A 226 0.21 23.39 -8.16
N ALA A 227 -0.61 23.24 -9.21
CA ALA A 227 -0.14 22.96 -10.57
C ALA A 227 0.73 24.10 -11.12
N CYS A 228 0.33 25.36 -10.86
CA CYS A 228 1.12 26.54 -11.19
C CYS A 228 2.45 26.60 -10.42
N GLN A 229 2.44 26.29 -9.12
CA GLN A 229 3.63 26.28 -8.27
C GLN A 229 4.64 25.20 -8.70
N LEU A 230 4.15 24.03 -9.12
CA LEU A 230 4.98 22.93 -9.63
C LEU A 230 5.41 23.11 -11.10
N GLY A 231 4.92 24.14 -11.79
CA GLY A 231 5.22 24.36 -13.22
C GLY A 231 4.62 23.32 -14.16
N LYS A 232 3.61 22.56 -13.74
CA LYS A 232 3.02 21.46 -14.52
C LYS A 232 1.98 21.99 -15.51
N GLN A 233 2.44 22.50 -16.64
CA GLN A 233 1.61 23.14 -17.67
C GLN A 233 0.44 22.25 -18.16
N GLU A 234 0.69 20.97 -18.37
CA GLU A 234 -0.37 20.04 -18.83
C GLU A 234 -1.44 19.83 -17.75
N MET A 235 -1.06 19.79 -16.47
CA MET A 235 -2.02 19.71 -15.37
C MET A 235 -2.85 21.00 -15.26
N VAL A 236 -2.22 22.17 -15.42
CA VAL A 236 -2.93 23.46 -15.49
C VAL A 236 -3.95 23.46 -16.63
N ARG A 237 -3.55 23.01 -17.82
CA ARG A 237 -4.43 22.92 -19.00
C ARG A 237 -5.63 22.03 -18.73
N VAL A 238 -5.42 20.84 -18.17
CA VAL A 238 -6.50 19.90 -17.86
C VAL A 238 -7.42 20.42 -16.76
N LEU A 239 -6.89 21.01 -15.69
CA LEU A 239 -7.72 21.61 -14.63
C LEU A 239 -8.63 22.72 -15.18
N LEU A 240 -8.10 23.58 -16.06
CA LEU A 240 -8.89 24.62 -16.72
C LEU A 240 -9.95 24.03 -17.66
N LEU A 241 -9.63 22.94 -18.38
CA LEU A 241 -10.61 22.23 -19.20
C LEU A 241 -11.74 21.61 -18.36
N CYS A 242 -11.43 21.18 -17.14
CA CYS A 242 -12.41 20.72 -16.14
C CYS A 242 -13.11 21.88 -15.40
N ASN A 243 -13.01 23.12 -15.89
CA ASN A 243 -13.62 24.32 -15.31
C ASN A 243 -13.12 24.70 -13.90
N ALA A 244 -11.83 24.50 -13.61
CA ALA A 244 -11.21 25.04 -12.40
C ALA A 244 -11.31 26.57 -12.36
N ARG A 245 -11.67 27.11 -11.19
CA ARG A 245 -11.84 28.55 -10.97
C ARG A 245 -10.48 29.22 -10.78
N CYS A 246 -10.15 30.13 -11.67
CA CYS A 246 -8.93 30.95 -11.60
C CYS A 246 -9.07 32.21 -10.72
N ASN A 247 -10.28 32.50 -10.23
CA ASN A 247 -10.58 33.66 -9.40
C ASN A 247 -10.55 33.35 -7.89
N ILE A 248 -10.01 32.21 -7.48
CA ILE A 248 -9.80 31.88 -6.06
C ILE A 248 -8.45 32.45 -5.65
N MET A 249 -8.44 33.19 -4.55
CA MET A 249 -7.23 33.80 -4.01
C MET A 249 -6.55 32.84 -3.03
N GLY A 250 -5.31 32.47 -3.35
CA GLY A 250 -4.40 31.77 -2.44
C GLY A 250 -3.44 32.72 -1.73
N PRO A 251 -2.40 32.19 -1.05
CA PRO A 251 -1.46 32.98 -0.26
C PRO A 251 -0.66 34.00 -1.09
N ASP A 252 -0.39 33.68 -2.35
CA ASP A 252 0.36 34.52 -3.30
C ASP A 252 -0.54 35.27 -4.28
N GLY A 253 -1.84 35.41 -3.98
CA GLY A 253 -2.85 35.95 -4.89
C GLY A 253 -3.52 34.86 -5.72
N TYR A 254 -3.94 35.20 -6.94
CA TYR A 254 -4.58 34.24 -7.85
C TYR A 254 -3.58 33.25 -8.46
N PRO A 255 -3.99 32.10 -9.03
CA PRO A 255 -3.08 31.07 -9.54
C PRO A 255 -2.04 31.56 -10.55
N ILE A 256 -2.36 32.60 -11.33
CA ILE A 256 -1.41 33.24 -12.26
C ILE A 256 -0.27 33.95 -11.54
N HIS A 257 -0.53 34.58 -10.39
CA HIS A 257 0.49 35.23 -9.57
C HIS A 257 1.45 34.18 -8.99
N THR A 258 0.90 33.06 -8.53
CA THR A 258 1.70 31.88 -8.14
C THR A 258 2.58 31.40 -9.29
N ALA A 259 2.03 31.21 -10.50
CA ALA A 259 2.82 30.78 -11.66
C ALA A 259 3.99 31.73 -11.96
N VAL A 260 3.74 33.04 -11.98
CA VAL A 260 4.79 34.06 -12.23
C VAL A 260 5.86 34.04 -11.15
N LYS A 261 5.48 33.93 -9.87
CA LYS A 261 6.42 33.91 -8.74
C LYS A 261 7.36 32.70 -8.79
N PHE A 262 6.86 31.52 -9.16
CA PHE A 262 7.66 30.29 -9.18
C PHE A 262 8.39 30.08 -10.52
N SER A 263 7.90 30.66 -11.63
CA SER A 263 8.61 30.66 -12.91
C SER A 263 9.92 31.45 -12.91
N GLN A 264 10.10 32.41 -11.99
CA GLN A 264 11.32 33.22 -11.87
C GLN A 264 12.41 32.56 -11.00
N LYS A 265 12.13 31.38 -10.43
CA LYS A 265 13.03 30.68 -9.50
C LYS A 265 13.69 29.42 -10.09
N GLY A 266 13.38 29.06 -11.33
CA GLY A 266 14.02 27.96 -12.08
C GLY A 266 14.92 28.50 -13.17
#